data_AF-M6W461-F1
#
_entry.id   AF-M6W461-F1
#
_cell.length_a   1.000
_cell.length_b   1.000
_cell.length_c   1.000
_cell.angle_alpha   90.00
_cell.angle_beta   90.00
_cell.angle_gamma   90.00
#
_symmetry.space_group_name_H-M   'P 1'
#
loop_
_entity.id
_entity.type
_entity.pdbx_description
1 polymer ?
#
loop_
_entity_poly.entity_id
_entity_poly.type
_entity_poly.pdbx_seq_one_letter_code
_entity_poly.pdbx_strand_id
1 'polypeptide(L)'
;MGIEFLPELDEGSINIRCFFPVGISLKTSEKYVPIIRSTILKHEQVSSVLTQLGRNDERSDLYGPNRLEILVGLKDYSVWK
;
A
#
# COMPACT_ATOMS: atom_id res chain seq x y z
N MET A 1 6.29 -28.91 13.42
CA MET A 1 5.56 -28.78 12.14
C MET A 1 4.39 -27.85 12.42
N GLY A 2 4.43 -26.63 11.89
CA GLY A 2 3.38 -25.63 12.11
C GLY A 2 2.22 -25.89 11.18
N ILE A 3 1.00 -25.96 11.73
CA ILE A 3 -0.24 -25.96 10.96
C ILE A 3 -0.61 -24.49 10.71
N GLU A 4 -0.42 -24.04 9.48
CA GLU A 4 -1.03 -22.78 9.04
C GLU A 4 -2.54 -22.97 8.89
N PHE A 5 -3.32 -21.97 9.27
CA PHE A 5 -4.77 -22.04 9.29
C PHE A 5 -5.37 -22.09 7.88
N LEU A 6 -4.77 -21.36 6.94
CA LEU A 6 -5.16 -21.29 5.53
C LEU A 6 -3.91 -21.27 4.64
N PRO A 7 -4.00 -21.79 3.41
CA PRO A 7 -2.94 -21.64 2.43
C PRO A 7 -2.79 -20.17 2.02
N GLU A 8 -1.58 -19.79 1.60
CA GLU A 8 -1.34 -18.49 0.98
C GLU A 8 -2.18 -18.36 -0.30
N LEU A 9 -2.93 -17.27 -0.39
CA LEU A 9 -3.74 -16.92 -1.56
C LEU A 9 -3.06 -15.77 -2.30
N ASP A 10 -2.68 -16.01 -3.55
CA ASP A 10 -2.13 -14.99 -4.42
C ASP A 10 -3.24 -14.31 -5.22
N GLU A 11 -3.44 -13.02 -4.95
CA GLU A 11 -4.45 -12.17 -5.61
C GLU A 11 -3.87 -11.38 -6.81
N GLY A 12 -2.60 -11.56 -7.15
CA GLY A 12 -1.92 -10.79 -8.21
C GLY A 12 -1.68 -9.33 -7.83
N SER A 13 -1.76 -9.00 -6.54
CA SER A 13 -1.54 -7.66 -6.00
C SER A 13 -0.95 -7.71 -4.60
N ILE A 14 -0.30 -6.63 -4.19
CA ILE A 14 0.30 -6.48 -2.86
C ILE A 14 -0.39 -5.32 -2.15
N ASN A 15 -0.93 -5.58 -0.97
CA ASN A 15 -1.44 -4.55 -0.07
C ASN A 15 -0.36 -4.18 0.95
N ILE A 16 0.09 -2.93 0.95
CA ILE A 16 1.10 -2.40 1.87
C ILE A 16 0.44 -1.42 2.83
N ARG A 17 0.69 -1.63 4.13
CA ARG A 17 0.29 -0.70 5.18
C ARG A 17 1.50 0.05 5.70
N CYS A 18 1.51 1.36 5.50
CA CYS A 18 2.56 2.24 5.97
C CYS A 18 2.08 3.05 7.17
N PHE A 19 2.95 3.17 8.18
CA PHE A 19 2.71 3.94 9.39
C PHE A 19 3.74 5.06 9.51
N PHE A 20 3.26 6.30 9.55
CA PHE A 20 4.06 7.46 9.89
C PHE A 20 4.11 7.67 11.42
N PRO A 21 5.01 8.53 11.92
CA PRO A 21 5.03 8.90 13.34
C PRO A 21 3.66 9.37 13.85
N VAL A 22 3.33 8.97 15.08
CA VAL A 22 2.11 9.41 15.76
C VAL A 22 2.11 10.93 15.90
N GLY A 23 0.96 11.57 15.67
CA GLY A 23 0.81 13.03 15.75
C GLY A 23 1.30 13.80 14.51
N ILE A 24 1.75 13.12 13.45
CA ILE A 24 2.04 13.77 12.17
C ILE A 24 0.80 14.47 11.61
N SER A 25 0.99 15.67 11.02
CA SER A 25 -0.10 16.35 10.32
C SER A 25 -0.37 15.70 8.97
N LEU A 26 -1.63 15.75 8.50
CA LEU A 26 -2.02 15.22 7.18
C LEU A 26 -1.17 15.82 6.05
N LYS A 27 -0.94 17.14 6.12
CA LYS A 27 -0.12 17.88 5.14
C LYS A 27 1.35 17.45 5.14
N THR A 28 1.87 16.98 6.27
CA THR A 28 3.24 16.47 6.35
C THR A 28 3.32 15.07 5.75
N SER A 29 2.41 14.17 6.10
CA SER A 29 2.34 12.81 5.56
C SER A 29 2.12 12.81 4.04
N GLU A 30 1.29 13.72 3.52
CA GLU A 30 1.00 13.88 2.09
C GLU A 30 2.26 14.07 1.24
N LYS A 31 3.28 14.76 1.77
CA LYS A 31 4.56 14.99 1.07
C LYS A 31 5.33 13.69 0.79
N TYR A 32 5.13 12.66 1.60
CA TYR A 32 5.82 11.38 1.45
C TYR A 32 5.11 10.45 0.45
N VAL A 33 3.80 10.61 0.26
CA VAL A 33 3.01 9.79 -0.67
C VAL A 33 3.60 9.71 -2.09
N PRO A 34 3.95 10.83 -2.77
CA PRO A 34 4.53 10.75 -4.11
C PRO A 34 5.93 10.09 -4.14
N ILE A 35 6.71 10.22 -3.05
CA ILE A 35 8.04 9.60 -2.93
C ILE A 35 7.91 8.09 -2.80
N ILE A 36 7.00 7.63 -1.95
CA ILE A 36 6.72 6.20 -1.75
C ILE A 36 6.17 5.61 -3.06
N ARG A 37 5.16 6.24 -3.65
CA ARG A 37 4.55 5.80 -4.91
C ARG A 37 5.58 5.70 -6.04
N SER A 38 6.40 6.72 -6.24
CA SER A 38 7.43 6.71 -7.28
C SER A 38 8.52 5.69 -7.03
N THR A 39 8.82 5.37 -5.76
CA THR A 39 9.79 4.33 -5.42
C THR A 39 9.25 2.95 -5.77
N ILE A 40 7.99 2.66 -5.44
CA ILE A 40 7.34 1.38 -5.79
C ILE A 40 7.26 1.22 -7.32
N LEU A 41 6.92 2.28 -8.05
CA LEU A 41 6.82 2.27 -9.51
C LEU A 41 8.16 2.02 -10.25
N LYS A 42 9.31 2.07 -9.55
CA LYS A 42 10.61 1.73 -10.17
C LYS A 42 10.77 0.23 -10.45
N HIS A 43 9.98 -0.62 -9.79
CA HIS A 43 10.03 -2.06 -10.00
C HIS A 43 9.30 -2.44 -11.29
N GLU A 44 9.96 -3.19 -12.17
CA GLU A 44 9.40 -3.55 -13.47
C GLU A 44 8.20 -4.49 -13.38
N GLN A 45 8.06 -5.20 -12.27
CA GLN A 45 6.95 -6.10 -11.95
C GLN A 45 5.66 -5.34 -11.61
N VAL A 46 5.75 -4.05 -11.27
CA VAL A 46 4.61 -3.25 -10.84
C VAL A 46 3.88 -2.71 -12.06
N SER A 47 2.56 -2.93 -12.12
CA SER A 47 1.68 -2.39 -13.16
C SER A 47 1.02 -1.08 -12.72
N SER A 48 0.67 -0.96 -11.44
CA SER A 48 -0.03 0.20 -10.90
C SER A 48 0.21 0.36 -9.40
N VAL A 49 0.08 1.60 -8.91
CA VAL A 49 0.17 1.93 -7.48
C VAL A 49 -0.94 2.91 -7.13
N LEU A 50 -1.85 2.47 -6.27
CA LEU A 50 -2.93 3.27 -5.68
C LEU A 50 -2.61 3.53 -4.20
N THR A 51 -2.82 4.75 -3.74
CA THR A 51 -2.49 5.18 -2.38
C THR A 51 -3.70 5.84 -1.72
N GLN A 52 -4.02 5.47 -0.49
CA GLN A 52 -5.03 6.11 0.35
C GLN A 52 -4.38 6.59 1.66
N LEU A 53 -4.24 7.90 1.80
CA LEU A 53 -3.72 8.51 3.03
C LEU A 53 -4.88 8.87 3.96
N GLY A 54 -4.82 8.36 5.19
CA GLY A 54 -5.86 8.57 6.20
C GLY A 54 -7.15 7.83 5.86
N ARG A 55 -8.27 8.51 6.05
CA ARG A 55 -9.62 7.95 5.89
C ARG A 55 -10.29 8.40 4.61
N ASN A 56 -11.27 7.63 4.16
CA ASN A 56 -12.20 8.05 3.13
C ASN A 56 -13.25 9.06 3.67
N ASP A 57 -13.93 9.74 2.74
CA ASP A 57 -14.93 10.77 3.07
C ASP A 57 -16.19 10.18 3.75
N GLU A 58 -16.53 8.94 3.42
CA GLU A 58 -17.63 8.16 4.00
C GLU A 58 -17.35 7.72 5.46
N ARG A 59 -16.14 7.98 5.98
CA ARG A 59 -15.71 7.68 7.37
C ARG A 59 -15.84 6.21 7.77
N SER A 60 -15.91 5.29 6.81
CA SER A 60 -15.88 3.85 7.13
C SER A 60 -14.52 3.44 7.70
N ASP A 61 -13.47 4.15 7.29
CA ASP A 61 -12.11 3.95 7.79
C ASP A 61 -11.82 4.89 8.97
N LEU A 62 -11.46 4.32 10.12
CA LEU A 62 -11.11 5.07 11.35
C LEU A 62 -9.64 5.56 11.36
N TYR A 63 -9.01 5.69 10.19
CA TYR A 63 -7.58 5.95 10.08
C TYR A 63 -7.21 7.42 10.28
N GLY A 64 -6.18 7.64 11.09
CA GLY A 64 -5.58 8.97 11.30
C GLY A 64 -4.63 9.37 10.16
N PRO A 65 -4.11 10.62 10.17
CA PRO A 65 -3.17 11.12 9.15
C PRO A 65 -1.84 10.35 9.11
N ASN A 66 -1.57 9.51 10.10
CA ASN A 66 -0.36 8.69 10.16
C ASN A 66 -0.49 7.34 9.43
N ARG A 67 -1.64 7.05 8.80
CA ARG A 67 -1.88 5.78 8.12
C ARG A 67 -1.92 5.99 6.61
N LEU A 68 -1.17 5.18 5.87
CA LEU A 68 -1.19 5.14 4.42
C LEU A 68 -1.39 3.69 3.97
N GLU A 69 -2.50 3.44 3.28
CA GLU A 69 -2.74 2.16 2.62
C GLU A 69 -2.30 2.28 1.16
N ILE A 70 -1.66 1.24 0.64
CA ILE A 70 -1.14 1.20 -0.72
C ILE A 70 -1.55 -0.12 -1.35
N LEU A 71 -2.24 -0.05 -2.48
CA LEU A 71 -2.50 -1.21 -3.33
C LEU A 71 -1.54 -1.16 -4.51
N VAL A 72 -0.72 -2.20 -4.62
CA VAL A 72 0.24 -2.38 -5.71
C VAL A 72 -0.29 -3.48 -6.63
N GLY A 73 -0.69 -3.08 -7.83
CA GLY A 73 -1.01 -4.04 -8.89
C GLY A 73 0.27 -4.59 -9.49
N LEU A 74 0.33 -5.90 -9.68
CA LEU A 74 1.44 -6.56 -10.35
C LEU A 74 1.12 -6.76 -11.84
N LYS A 75 2.17 -6.94 -12.65
CA LYS A 75 2.03 -7.45 -14.01
C LYS A 75 1.83 -8.96 -13.97
N ASP A 76 1.29 -9.52 -15.04
CA ASP A 76 1.22 -10.96 -15.22
C ASP A 76 2.60 -11.61 -15.00
N TYR A 77 2.66 -12.66 -14.18
CA TYR A 77 3.91 -13.30 -13.80
C TYR A 77 4.70 -13.83 -15.00
N SER A 78 4.03 -14.16 -16.11
CA SER A 78 4.68 -14.62 -17.34
C SER A 78 5.59 -13.58 -18.01
N VAL A 79 5.42 -12.29 -17.70
CA VAL A 79 6.24 -11.20 -18.30
C VAL A 79 7.37 -10.73 -17.38
N TRP A 80 7.54 -11.36 -16.22
CA TRP A 80 8.60 -11.02 -15.29
C TRP A 80 9.94 -11.56 -15.80
N LYS A 81 11.03 -10.81 -15.61
CA LYS A 81 12.39 -11.19 -16.00
C LYS A 81 13.18 -11.71 -14.81
#